data_AF-A0A1G3K0W3-F1
#
_entry.id   AF-A0A1G3K0W3-F1
#
_cell.length_a   1.000
_cell.length_b   1.000
_cell.length_c   1.000
_cell.angle_alpha   90.00
_cell.angle_beta   90.00
_cell.angle_gamma   90.00
#
_symmetry.space_group_name_H-M   'P 1'
#
loop_
_entity.id
_entity.type
_entity.pdbx_description
1 polymer ?
#
loop_
_entity_poly.entity_id
_entity_poly.type
_entity_poly.pdbx_seq_one_letter_code
_entity_poly.pdbx_strand_id
1 'polypeptide(L)'
;MTQYRNTYEARCAAQLGPEFAYEPLKLTYTITHTYLPDFVHVEDKRIIEAKGFWDADGRRLIRAVMAQNPDYNLEMWFQNPDLKISKGSATTYGDWCDRHGIAWRKGPAK
;
A
#
# COMPACT_ATOMS: atom_id res chain seq x y z
N MET A 1 -31.10 2.16 15.05
CA MET A 1 -29.70 2.34 14.65
C MET A 1 -29.08 3.30 15.64
N THR A 2 -27.98 2.94 16.28
CA THR A 2 -27.29 3.84 17.21
C THR A 2 -26.62 4.97 16.41
N GLN A 3 -26.67 6.19 16.94
CA GLN A 3 -26.01 7.37 16.35
C GLN A 3 -24.47 7.20 16.25
N TYR A 4 -23.91 6.28 17.03
CA TYR A 4 -22.47 6.04 17.18
C TYR A 4 -22.06 4.68 16.60
N ARG A 5 -20.82 4.58 16.09
CA ARG A 5 -20.28 3.37 15.43
C ARG A 5 -20.17 2.15 16.34
N ASN A 6 -19.99 2.35 17.64
CA ASN A 6 -19.89 1.27 18.61
C ASN A 6 -20.30 1.73 20.03
N THR A 7 -20.43 0.77 20.95
CA THR A 7 -20.83 1.00 22.34
C THR A 7 -19.81 1.83 23.13
N TYR A 8 -18.54 1.82 22.74
CA TYR A 8 -17.53 2.64 23.40
C TYR A 8 -17.73 4.12 23.07
N GLU A 9 -17.90 4.46 21.79
CA GLU A 9 -18.16 5.83 21.34
C GLU A 9 -19.46 6.41 21.93
N ALA A 10 -20.50 5.58 22.08
CA ALA A 10 -21.73 5.99 22.76
C ALA A 10 -21.50 6.38 24.24
N ARG A 11 -20.62 5.66 24.95
CA ARG A 11 -20.25 6.00 26.34
C ARG A 11 -19.41 7.27 26.41
N CYS A 12 -18.52 7.50 25.44
CA CYS A 12 -17.77 8.75 25.35
C CYS A 12 -18.70 9.95 25.13
N ALA A 13 -19.65 9.85 24.18
CA ALA A 13 -20.61 10.92 23.90
C ALA A 13 -21.47 11.27 25.12
N ALA A 14 -21.87 10.27 25.91
CA ALA A 14 -22.62 10.48 27.15
C ALA A 14 -21.82 11.26 28.21
N GLN A 15 -20.48 11.17 28.19
CA GLN A 15 -19.60 11.93 29.11
C GLN A 15 -19.21 13.30 28.58
N LEU A 16 -19.06 13.44 27.25
CA LEU A 16 -18.63 14.68 26.61
C LEU A 16 -19.69 15.79 26.65
N GLY A 17 -20.98 15.45 26.55
CA GLY A 17 -22.05 16.43 26.55
C GLY A 17 -22.46 16.93 25.15
N PRO A 18 -23.52 17.75 25.06
CA PRO A 18 -24.16 18.16 23.81
C PRO A 18 -23.36 19.15 22.95
N GLU A 19 -22.31 19.77 23.49
CA GLU A 19 -21.44 20.72 22.77
C GLU A 19 -20.50 20.05 21.77
N PHE A 20 -20.26 18.74 21.91
CA PHE A 20 -19.41 17.97 21.00
C PHE A 20 -20.25 17.30 19.92
N ALA A 21 -20.01 17.69 18.66
CA ALA A 21 -20.61 17.00 17.52
C ALA A 21 -19.85 15.71 17.20
N TYR A 22 -20.58 14.64 16.87
CA TYR A 22 -20.00 13.35 16.46
C TYR A 22 -19.69 13.34 14.95
N GLU A 23 -18.41 13.15 14.60
CA GLU A 23 -17.89 13.13 13.22
C GLU A 23 -18.34 14.31 12.32
N PRO A 24 -18.24 15.57 12.78
CA PRO A 24 -18.86 16.71 12.09
C PRO A 24 -18.14 17.16 10.82
N LEU A 25 -16.86 16.80 10.66
CA LEU A 25 -16.04 17.26 9.54
C LEU A 25 -14.94 16.25 9.20
N LYS A 26 -14.33 16.43 8.02
CA LYS A 26 -13.17 15.68 7.55
C LYS A 26 -12.01 16.66 7.34
N LEU A 27 -10.86 16.38 7.95
CA LEU A 27 -9.62 17.14 7.75
C LEU A 27 -8.72 16.40 6.77
N THR A 28 -8.29 17.10 5.72
CA THR A 28 -7.32 16.57 4.74
C THR A 28 -5.90 16.89 5.20
N TYR A 29 -4.99 15.94 5.04
CA TYR A 29 -3.57 16.10 5.36
C TYR A 29 -2.69 15.28 4.40
N THR A 30 -1.41 15.61 4.34
CA THR A 30 -0.41 14.93 3.50
C THR A 30 0.73 14.42 4.37
N ILE A 31 1.13 13.16 4.15
CA ILE A 31 2.35 12.58 4.74
C ILE A 31 3.36 12.34 3.62
N THR A 32 4.61 12.72 3.85
CA THR A 32 5.73 12.46 2.93
C THR A 32 6.57 11.28 3.43
N HIS A 33 6.98 10.41 2.51
CA HIS A 33 7.85 9.27 2.78
C HIS A 33 9.02 9.24 1.79
N THR A 34 10.13 8.62 2.20
CA THR A 34 11.27 8.33 1.34
C THR A 34 11.28 6.83 1.01
N TYR A 35 11.52 6.51 -0.26
CA TYR A 35 11.69 5.13 -0.72
C TYR A 35 13.19 4.81 -0.88
N LEU A 36 13.62 3.69 -0.31
CA LEU A 36 14.95 3.14 -0.46
C LEU A 36 14.85 1.81 -1.24
N PRO A 37 15.17 1.79 -2.54
CA PRO A 37 15.15 0.56 -3.34
C PRO A 37 16.26 -0.40 -2.93
N ASP A 38 16.03 -1.71 -3.12
CA ASP A 38 17.02 -2.75 -2.79
C ASP A 38 18.25 -2.73 -3.72
N PHE A 39 18.02 -2.63 -5.03
CA PHE A 39 19.09 -2.62 -6.03
C PHE A 39 18.83 -1.55 -7.09
N VAL A 40 19.88 -0.77 -7.41
CA VAL A 40 19.78 0.34 -8.37
C VAL A 40 20.93 0.30 -9.36
N HIS A 41 20.60 0.29 -10.64
CA HIS A 41 21.54 0.67 -11.69
C HIS A 41 21.37 2.16 -11.95
N VAL A 42 22.27 2.97 -11.39
CA VAL A 42 22.12 4.43 -11.30
C VAL A 42 22.11 5.11 -12.66
N GLU A 43 22.98 4.68 -13.58
CA GLU A 43 23.11 5.28 -14.91
C GLU A 43 21.87 5.03 -15.78
N ASP A 44 21.33 3.80 -15.74
CA ASP A 44 20.15 3.43 -16.52
C ASP A 44 18.83 3.74 -15.80
N LYS A 45 18.87 4.30 -14.59
CA LYS A 45 17.71 4.52 -13.72
C LYS A 45 16.83 3.27 -13.55
N ARG A 46 17.45 2.09 -13.47
CA ARG A 46 16.73 0.81 -13.27
C ARG A 46 16.74 0.44 -11.79
N ILE A 47 15.58 0.05 -11.29
CA ILE A 47 15.37 -0.37 -9.90
C ILE A 47 14.87 -1.81 -9.90
N ILE A 48 15.49 -2.65 -9.07
CA ILE A 48 14.97 -3.96 -8.73
C ILE A 48 14.60 -3.97 -7.24
N GLU A 49 13.35 -4.30 -6.93
CA GLU A 49 12.87 -4.50 -5.56
C GLU A 49 12.61 -5.99 -5.35
N ALA A 50 13.31 -6.60 -4.40
CA ALA A 50 13.14 -8.00 -4.05
C ALA A 50 12.06 -8.16 -2.97
N LYS A 51 11.09 -9.04 -3.19
CA LYS A 51 9.98 -9.20 -2.25
C LYS A 51 9.54 -10.65 -2.02
N GLY A 52 9.53 -11.04 -0.75
CA GLY A 52 8.86 -12.27 -0.31
C GLY A 52 7.40 -12.00 0.03
N PHE A 53 7.16 -11.42 1.20
CA PHE A 53 5.84 -10.95 1.61
C PHE A 53 5.60 -9.52 1.13
N TRP A 54 4.42 -9.28 0.52
CA TRP A 54 4.05 -7.98 -0.01
C TRP A 54 2.65 -7.62 0.42
N ASP A 55 2.54 -6.65 1.32
CA ASP A 55 1.29 -6.19 1.92
C ASP A 55 0.64 -5.06 1.12
N ALA A 56 -0.48 -4.56 1.64
CA ALA A 56 -1.25 -3.50 0.98
C ALA A 56 -0.49 -2.18 0.90
N ASP A 57 0.30 -1.85 1.93
CA ASP A 57 1.04 -0.61 1.99
C ASP A 57 2.27 -0.65 1.10
N GLY A 58 2.98 -1.79 1.01
CA GLY A 58 4.02 -2.01 0.02
C GLY A 58 3.53 -1.85 -1.42
N ARG A 59 2.32 -2.34 -1.74
CA ARG A 59 1.70 -2.13 -3.07
C ARG A 59 1.41 -0.66 -3.34
N ARG A 60 0.84 0.05 -2.37
CA ARG A 60 0.57 1.50 -2.47
C ARG A 60 1.85 2.29 -2.66
N LEU A 61 2.90 1.94 -1.92
CA LEU A 61 4.22 2.56 -2.01
C LEU A 61 4.78 2.44 -3.43
N ILE A 62 4.88 1.22 -3.97
CA ILE A 62 5.48 1.01 -5.31
C ILE A 62 4.71 1.78 -6.37
N ARG A 63 3.37 1.77 -6.31
CA ARG A 63 2.53 2.54 -7.24
C ARG A 63 2.77 4.06 -7.09
N ALA A 64 2.89 4.57 -5.88
CA ALA A 64 3.15 5.99 -5.64
C ALA A 64 4.56 6.39 -6.12
N VAL A 65 5.56 5.55 -5.88
CA VAL A 65 6.94 5.75 -6.36
C VAL A 65 6.97 5.83 -7.88
N MET A 66 6.39 4.86 -8.60
CA MET A 66 6.36 4.86 -10.06
C MET A 66 5.60 6.07 -10.62
N ALA A 67 4.47 6.43 -10.02
CA ALA A 67 3.68 7.58 -10.46
C ALA A 67 4.42 8.92 -10.27
N GLN A 68 5.25 9.05 -9.24
CA GLN A 68 5.98 10.28 -8.92
C GLN A 68 7.41 10.30 -9.49
N ASN A 69 7.93 9.18 -9.98
CA ASN A 69 9.28 9.04 -10.52
C ASN A 69 9.26 8.30 -11.87
N PRO A 70 8.60 8.85 -12.90
CA PRO A 70 8.38 8.15 -14.18
C PRO A 70 9.67 7.85 -14.96
N ASP A 71 10.77 8.52 -14.61
CA ASP A 71 12.09 8.31 -15.21
C ASP A 71 12.75 6.99 -14.78
N TYR A 72 12.29 6.37 -13.69
CA TYR A 72 12.86 5.14 -13.17
C TYR A 72 12.08 3.92 -13.67
N ASN A 73 12.82 2.93 -14.15
CA ASN A 73 12.28 1.64 -14.56
C ASN A 73 12.34 0.67 -13.38
N LEU A 74 11.22 0.51 -12.67
CA LEU A 74 11.11 -0.38 -11.51
C LEU A 74 10.58 -1.76 -11.90
N GLU A 75 11.27 -2.81 -11.46
CA GLU A 75 10.86 -4.20 -11.62
C GLU A 75 10.80 -4.93 -10.28
N MET A 76 9.67 -5.60 -10.01
CA MET A 76 9.47 -6.38 -8.79
C MET A 76 9.98 -7.82 -8.96
N TRP A 77 10.85 -8.27 -8.08
CA TRP A 77 11.35 -9.65 -8.06
C TRP A 77 10.76 -10.41 -6.89
N PHE A 78 9.77 -11.26 -7.17
CA PHE A 78 9.05 -11.99 -6.13
C PHE A 78 9.65 -13.36 -5.82
N GLN A 79 9.75 -13.72 -4.55
CA GLN A 79 10.05 -15.11 -4.17
C GLN A 79 9.00 -16.08 -4.73
N ASN A 80 7.72 -15.69 -4.64
CA ASN A 80 6.62 -16.40 -5.27
C ASN A 80 5.55 -15.40 -5.76
N PRO A 81 5.48 -15.12 -7.07
CA PRO A 81 4.49 -14.18 -7.64
C PRO A 81 3.05 -14.69 -7.55
N ASP A 82 2.84 -16.00 -7.37
CA ASP A 82 1.51 -16.62 -7.31
C ASP A 82 0.87 -16.48 -5.92
N LEU A 83 1.55 -15.85 -4.96
CA LEU A 83 0.97 -15.54 -3.66
C LEU A 83 -0.14 -14.49 -3.79
N LYS A 84 -1.24 -14.73 -3.08
CA LYS A 84 -2.40 -13.85 -3.06
C LYS A 84 -2.10 -12.57 -2.28
N ILE A 85 -2.61 -11.43 -2.76
CA ILE A 85 -2.46 -10.12 -2.09
C ILE A 85 -3.06 -10.05 -0.68
N SER A 86 -3.98 -10.97 -0.37
CA SER A 86 -4.57 -11.23 0.94
C SER A 86 -5.22 -12.62 0.96
N LYS A 87 -5.49 -13.16 2.16
CA LYS A 87 -6.04 -14.51 2.34
C LYS A 87 -7.34 -14.77 1.55
N GLY A 88 -8.20 -13.75 1.42
CA GLY A 88 -9.50 -13.85 0.72
C GLY A 88 -9.46 -13.47 -0.75
N SER A 89 -8.33 -13.01 -1.28
CA SER A 89 -8.24 -12.53 -2.67
C SER A 89 -8.05 -13.68 -3.66
N ALA A 90 -8.62 -13.55 -4.86
CA ALA A 90 -8.22 -14.36 -6.02
C ALA A 90 -7.00 -13.76 -6.75
N THR A 91 -6.75 -12.46 -6.58
CA THR A 91 -5.64 -11.73 -7.22
C THR A 91 -4.31 -12.09 -6.55
N THR A 92 -3.33 -12.51 -7.36
CA THR A 92 -1.94 -12.76 -6.95
C THR A 92 -1.08 -11.50 -7.02
N TYR A 93 0.18 -11.57 -6.57
CA TYR A 93 1.13 -10.46 -6.74
C TYR A 93 1.42 -10.17 -8.21
N GLY A 94 1.59 -11.21 -9.02
CA GLY A 94 1.77 -11.10 -10.47
C GLY A 94 0.56 -10.43 -11.14
N ASP A 95 -0.65 -10.95 -10.89
CA ASP A 95 -1.89 -10.37 -11.44
C ASP A 95 -2.05 -8.89 -11.06
N TRP A 96 -1.63 -8.53 -9.85
CA TRP A 96 -1.68 -7.15 -9.39
C TRP A 96 -0.71 -6.27 -10.16
N CYS A 97 0.52 -6.74 -10.38
CA CYS A 97 1.51 -6.01 -11.17
C CYS A 97 1.05 -5.84 -12.62
N ASP A 98 0.52 -6.88 -13.26
CA ASP A 98 -0.01 -6.83 -14.63
C ASP A 98 -1.13 -5.79 -14.77
N ARG A 99 -2.07 -5.77 -13.82
CA ARG A 99 -3.16 -4.78 -13.80
C ARG A 99 -2.66 -3.34 -13.71
N HIS A 100 -1.49 -3.12 -13.11
CA HIS A 100 -0.94 -1.79 -12.86
C HIS A 100 0.24 -1.44 -13.77
N GLY A 101 0.58 -2.29 -14.76
CA GLY A 101 1.69 -2.05 -15.68
C GLY A 101 3.06 -2.06 -15.00
N ILE A 102 3.21 -2.83 -13.93
CA ILE A 102 4.44 -2.93 -13.15
C ILE A 102 5.21 -4.14 -13.68
N ALA A 103 6.46 -3.96 -14.12
CA ALA A 103 7.29 -5.08 -14.52
C ALA A 103 7.58 -5.99 -13.32
N TRP A 104 7.53 -7.31 -13.52
CA TRP A 104 7.81 -8.25 -12.46
C TRP A 104 8.37 -9.58 -12.99
N ARG A 105 9.01 -10.33 -12.11
CA ARG A 105 9.37 -11.73 -12.35
C ARG A 105 9.45 -12.54 -11.07
N LYS A 106 9.48 -13.86 -11.23
CA LYS A 106 9.92 -14.76 -10.16
C LYS A 106 11.43 -14.61 -9.98
N GLY A 107 11.84 -14.33 -8.74
CA GLY A 107 13.24 -14.24 -8.35
C GLY A 107 13.96 -15.59 -8.45
N PRO A 108 15.29 -15.61 -8.21
CA PRO A 108 16.08 -16.82 -8.31
C PRO A 108 15.56 -17.91 -7.36
N ALA A 109 15.57 -19.16 -7.85
CA ALA A 109 15.39 -20.33 -6.99
C ALA A 109 16.62 -20.49 -6.08
N LYS A 110 16.44 -21.26 -4.99
CA LYS A 110 17.58 -21.78 -4.23
C LYS A 110 18.40 -22.75 -5.07
#